data_AF-A0A522UAG1-F1
#
_entry.id   AF-A0A522UAG1-F1
#
_cell.length_a   1.000
_cell.length_b   1.000
_cell.length_c   1.000
_cell.angle_alpha   90.00
_cell.angle_beta   90.00
_cell.angle_gamma   90.00
#
_symmetry.space_group_name_H-M   'P 1'
#
loop_
_entity.id
_entity.type
_entity.pdbx_description
1 polymer ?
#
loop_
_entity_poly.entity_id
_entity_poly.type
_entity_poly.pdbx_seq_one_letter_code
_entity_poly.pdbx_strand_id
1 'polypeptide(L)'
;MEDYKKPDFLFEVSWEVVNKVGGIHTVITSKAREMVNFYGANYFLVGPYFEHKLFGQFEPQPVPAYFQQAFSGVEKEGIVVHFGKWLIDGQPYVILLEFKGVMPYVNDIKRELWDLHGVDSLGSAFDFDEPVAWGYAVGKVLKQIASSMPEKIGRA
;
A
#
# COMPACT_ATOMS: atom_id res chain seq x y z
N MET A 1 7.17 27.74 15.68
CA MET A 1 7.06 26.57 14.78
C MET A 1 6.48 25.46 15.62
N GLU A 2 5.33 24.91 15.22
CA GLU A 2 4.77 23.73 15.89
C GLU A 2 5.77 22.58 15.81
N ASP A 3 5.98 21.90 16.94
CA ASP A 3 6.89 20.78 17.07
C ASP A 3 6.19 19.55 16.43
N TYR A 4 6.28 19.42 15.11
CA TYR A 4 5.70 18.29 14.39
C TYR A 4 6.41 17.00 14.80
N LYS A 5 5.75 16.24 15.66
CA LYS A 5 6.26 14.97 16.16
C LYS A 5 6.40 13.97 15.01
N LYS A 6 7.61 13.45 14.83
CA LYS A 6 7.90 12.38 13.86
C LYS A 6 6.92 11.19 14.06
N PRO A 7 6.20 10.75 13.02
CA PRO A 7 5.39 9.54 13.07
C PRO A 7 6.24 8.31 13.34
N ASP A 8 5.71 7.33 14.09
CA ASP A 8 6.45 6.10 14.34
C ASP A 8 6.51 5.21 13.10
N PHE A 9 5.47 5.25 12.28
CA PHE A 9 5.31 4.51 11.03
C PHE A 9 5.06 5.48 9.87
N LEU A 10 5.67 5.20 8.72
CA LEU A 10 5.38 5.88 7.46
C LEU A 10 5.01 4.87 6.39
N PHE A 11 3.83 5.05 5.81
CA PHE A 11 3.36 4.31 4.64
C PHE A 11 3.33 5.26 3.45
N GLU A 12 4.10 4.95 2.41
CA GLU A 12 4.10 5.71 1.17
C GLU A 12 3.51 4.86 0.04
N VAL A 13 2.39 5.35 -0.49
CA VAL A 13 1.53 4.62 -1.41
C VAL A 13 1.74 5.14 -2.82
N SER A 14 2.01 4.25 -3.78
CA SER A 14 2.03 4.61 -5.19
C SER A 14 1.83 3.40 -6.09
N TRP A 15 1.14 3.63 -7.21
CA TRP A 15 0.99 2.65 -8.29
C TRP A 15 2.34 2.21 -8.87
N GLU A 16 3.38 3.03 -8.71
CA GLU A 16 4.70 2.80 -9.29
C GLU A 16 5.70 2.09 -8.36
N VAL A 17 5.27 1.68 -7.16
CA VAL A 17 6.08 0.82 -6.25
C VAL A 17 6.19 -0.57 -6.87
N VAL A 18 7.43 -1.01 -7.17
CA VAL A 18 7.74 -2.28 -7.88
C VAL A 18 7.10 -2.37 -9.28
N ASN A 19 6.58 -1.26 -9.80
CA ASN A 19 5.87 -1.22 -11.07
C ASN A 19 6.26 0.03 -11.87
N LYS A 20 7.35 -0.05 -12.64
CA LYS A 20 7.80 1.09 -13.45
C LYS A 20 6.80 1.41 -14.57
N VAL A 21 6.11 2.54 -14.43
CA VAL A 21 5.21 3.12 -15.45
C VAL A 21 5.77 4.43 -15.98
N GLY A 22 6.28 5.30 -15.10
CA GLY A 22 6.73 6.64 -15.44
C GLY A 22 7.79 7.18 -14.48
N GLY A 23 7.74 8.48 -14.23
CA GLY A 23 8.74 9.19 -13.44
C GLY A 23 8.60 9.00 -11.93
N ILE A 24 7.41 8.64 -11.43
CA ILE A 24 7.19 8.48 -9.97
C ILE A 24 8.01 7.31 -9.45
N HIS A 25 8.17 6.24 -10.24
CA HIS A 25 9.10 5.15 -9.92
C HIS A 25 10.49 5.69 -9.62
N THR A 26 11.04 6.56 -10.49
CA THR A 26 12.35 7.17 -10.27
C THR A 26 12.37 8.00 -9.00
N VAL A 27 11.35 8.82 -8.74
CA VAL A 27 11.24 9.64 -7.52
C VAL A 27 11.27 8.77 -6.26
N ILE A 28 10.51 7.67 -6.23
CA ILE A 28 10.47 6.77 -5.07
C ILE A 28 11.81 6.07 -4.88
N THR A 29 12.37 5.52 -5.96
CA THR A 29 13.64 4.79 -5.88
C THR A 29 14.82 5.68 -5.48
N SER A 30 14.87 6.94 -5.93
CA SER A 30 15.99 7.84 -5.66
C SER A 30 16.02 8.37 -4.23
N LYS A 31 14.89 8.37 -3.51
CA LYS A 31 14.81 8.79 -2.10
C LYS A 31 14.68 7.63 -1.12
N ALA A 32 14.53 6.39 -1.61
CA ALA A 32 14.23 5.24 -0.77
C ALA A 32 15.28 5.03 0.32
N ARG A 33 16.57 5.19 -0.01
CA ARG A 33 17.67 5.05 0.95
C ARG A 33 17.61 6.07 2.06
N GLU A 34 17.35 7.33 1.75
CA GLU A 34 17.22 8.41 2.72
C GLU A 34 16.03 8.17 3.65
N MET A 35 14.91 7.71 3.09
CA MET A 35 13.73 7.37 3.88
C MET A 35 13.97 6.18 4.81
N VAL A 36 14.69 5.15 4.36
CA VAL A 36 15.12 4.02 5.20
C VAL A 36 16.10 4.48 6.27
N ASN A 37 17.06 5.37 5.95
CA ASN A 37 17.97 5.93 6.95
C ASN A 37 17.22 6.72 8.03
N PHE A 38 16.15 7.43 7.66
CA PHE A 38 15.38 8.25 8.60
C PHE A 38 14.38 7.43 9.43
N TYR A 39 13.61 6.52 8.82
CA TYR A 39 12.52 5.77 9.48
C TYR A 39 12.90 4.32 9.85
N GLY A 40 14.00 3.79 9.33
CA GLY A 40 14.44 2.42 9.57
C GLY A 40 13.40 1.38 9.14
N ALA A 41 13.14 0.43 10.02
CA ALA A 41 12.19 -0.67 9.78
C ALA A 41 10.72 -0.22 9.74
N ASN A 42 10.42 1.05 10.02
CA ASN A 42 9.05 1.57 10.07
C ASN A 42 8.64 2.34 8.80
N TYR A 43 9.45 2.28 7.75
CA TYR A 43 9.11 2.80 6.42
C TYR A 43 8.65 1.68 5.50
N PHE A 44 7.43 1.82 5.00
CA PHE A 44 6.78 0.85 4.13
C PHE A 44 6.33 1.53 2.85
N LEU A 45 6.74 0.98 1.71
CA LEU A 45 6.16 1.34 0.42
C LEU A 45 4.97 0.42 0.14
N VAL A 46 3.89 0.98 -0.40
CA VAL A 46 2.67 0.23 -0.73
C VAL A 46 2.43 0.33 -2.23
N GLY A 47 2.30 -0.82 -2.89
CA GLY A 47 2.18 -0.94 -4.34
C GLY A 47 1.17 -2.00 -4.79
N PRO A 48 0.84 -2.05 -6.09
CA PRO A 48 0.08 -3.16 -6.66
C PRO A 48 0.96 -4.40 -6.82
N TYR A 49 0.39 -5.58 -6.60
CA TYR A 49 1.05 -6.85 -6.89
C TYR A 49 0.82 -7.23 -8.35
N PHE A 50 1.89 -7.23 -9.13
CA PHE A 50 1.91 -7.74 -10.50
C PHE A 50 3.01 -8.79 -10.63
N GLU A 51 2.63 -10.07 -10.62
CA GLU A 51 3.56 -11.22 -10.60
C GLU A 51 4.71 -11.10 -11.62
N HIS A 52 4.40 -10.72 -12.86
CA HIS A 52 5.37 -10.56 -13.95
C HIS A 52 6.36 -9.40 -13.75
N LYS A 53 6.13 -8.50 -12.79
CA LYS A 53 7.03 -7.38 -12.44
C LYS A 53 7.98 -7.72 -11.29
N LEU A 54 7.77 -8.81 -10.55
CA LEU A 54 8.50 -9.09 -9.32
C LEU A 54 9.89 -9.69 -9.53
N PHE A 55 10.11 -10.33 -10.68
CA PHE A 55 11.36 -11.02 -10.98
C PHE A 55 12.56 -10.06 -10.85
N GLY A 56 13.49 -10.40 -9.94
CA GLY A 56 14.69 -9.61 -9.67
C GLY A 56 14.44 -8.26 -8.96
N GLN A 57 13.20 -7.93 -8.61
CA GLN A 57 12.84 -6.68 -7.92
C GLN A 57 12.28 -6.91 -6.52
N PHE A 58 11.71 -8.07 -6.22
CA PHE A 58 11.05 -8.32 -4.95
C PHE A 58 11.62 -9.56 -4.26
N GLU A 59 11.93 -9.43 -2.98
CA GLU A 59 12.32 -10.53 -2.11
C GLU A 59 11.26 -10.70 -1.00
N PRO A 60 10.51 -11.82 -0.97
CA PRO A 60 9.54 -12.08 0.10
C PRO A 60 10.20 -12.08 1.48
N GLN A 61 9.49 -11.55 2.47
CA GLN A 61 9.92 -11.57 3.87
C GLN A 61 8.79 -12.09 4.76
N PRO A 62 9.10 -12.65 5.94
CA PRO A 62 8.08 -12.99 6.93
C PRO A 62 7.28 -11.75 7.34
N VAL A 63 5.95 -11.86 7.37
CA VAL A 63 5.06 -10.79 7.83
C VAL A 63 5.28 -10.54 9.33
N PRO A 64 5.59 -9.29 9.75
CA PRO A 64 5.72 -8.95 11.16
C PRO A 64 4.43 -9.26 11.93
N ALA A 65 4.56 -9.75 13.18
CA ALA A 65 3.42 -10.18 14.00
C ALA A 65 2.30 -9.13 14.11
N TYR A 66 2.66 -7.84 14.21
CA TYR A 66 1.71 -6.73 14.30
C TYR A 66 0.92 -6.45 13.01
N PHE A 67 1.28 -7.05 11.88
CA PHE A 67 0.53 -6.98 10.62
C PHE A 67 -0.25 -8.24 10.30
N GLN A 68 0.04 -9.38 10.94
CA GLN A 68 -0.58 -10.67 10.59
C GLN A 68 -2.09 -10.64 10.72
N GLN A 69 -2.63 -10.07 11.81
CA GLN A 69 -4.06 -9.95 12.01
C GLN A 69 -4.71 -9.05 10.94
N ALA A 70 -4.09 -7.90 10.63
CA ALA A 70 -4.60 -6.98 9.61
C ALA A 70 -4.64 -7.63 8.22
N PHE A 71 -3.55 -8.30 7.83
CA PHE A 71 -3.43 -8.93 6.51
C PHE A 71 -4.40 -10.10 6.34
N SER A 72 -4.55 -10.95 7.37
CA SER A 72 -5.55 -12.02 7.35
C SER A 72 -7.00 -11.49 7.35
N GLY A 73 -7.23 -10.32 7.96
CA GLY A 73 -8.53 -9.66 7.96
C GLY A 73 -9.01 -9.27 6.57
N VAL A 74 -8.12 -8.71 5.74
CA VAL A 74 -8.46 -8.24 4.38
C VAL A 74 -8.44 -9.36 3.33
N GLU A 75 -7.79 -10.49 3.61
CA GLU A 75 -7.77 -11.64 2.69
C GLU A 75 -9.19 -12.18 2.44
N LYS A 76 -10.05 -12.15 3.46
CA LYS A 76 -11.47 -12.52 3.36
C LYS A 76 -12.29 -11.57 2.47
N GLU A 77 -11.78 -10.36 2.23
CA GLU A 77 -12.37 -9.35 1.34
C GLU A 77 -11.78 -9.44 -0.09
N GLY A 78 -10.99 -10.48 -0.39
CA GLY A 78 -10.40 -10.70 -1.72
C GLY A 78 -9.11 -9.90 -1.97
N ILE A 79 -8.43 -9.44 -0.92
CA ILE A 79 -7.17 -8.69 -0.99
C ILE A 79 -6.05 -9.56 -0.43
N VAL A 80 -5.17 -10.06 -1.30
CA VAL A 80 -3.99 -10.82 -0.87
C VAL A 80 -2.82 -9.85 -0.71
N VAL A 81 -2.12 -9.95 0.43
CA VAL A 81 -1.02 -9.05 0.78
C VAL A 81 0.31 -9.79 0.71
N HIS A 82 1.24 -9.28 -0.09
CA HIS A 82 2.60 -9.78 -0.20
C HIS A 82 3.57 -8.82 0.50
N PHE A 83 4.25 -9.32 1.53
CA PHE A 83 5.23 -8.55 2.28
C PHE A 83 6.66 -8.95 1.91
N GLY A 84 7.54 -7.96 1.75
CA GLY A 84 8.92 -8.23 1.39
C GLY A 84 9.79 -6.99 1.33
N LYS A 85 10.88 -7.09 0.59
CA LYS A 85 11.77 -5.97 0.28
C LYS A 85 11.76 -5.69 -1.21
N TRP A 86 11.88 -4.41 -1.55
CA TRP A 86 12.19 -4.00 -2.93
C TRP A 86 13.70 -3.94 -3.11
N LEU A 87 14.22 -4.68 -4.08
CA LEU A 87 15.65 -4.83 -4.41
C LEU A 87 16.21 -3.60 -5.15
N ILE A 88 16.14 -2.45 -4.49
CA ILE A 88 16.73 -1.16 -4.90
C ILE A 88 17.70 -0.66 -3.82
N ASP A 89 18.36 0.48 -4.05
CA ASP A 89 19.19 1.09 -3.00
C ASP A 89 18.35 1.40 -1.75
N GLY A 90 18.89 1.10 -0.57
CA GLY A 90 18.19 1.16 0.72
C GLY A 90 17.31 -0.06 1.07
N GLN A 91 16.95 -0.92 0.11
CA GLN A 91 16.14 -2.12 0.32
C GLN A 91 14.92 -1.94 1.25
N PRO A 92 14.02 -0.99 0.98
CA PRO A 92 12.87 -0.69 1.84
C PRO A 92 11.90 -1.87 1.93
N TYR A 93 11.18 -1.97 3.05
CA TYR A 93 10.05 -2.89 3.16
C TYR A 93 8.92 -2.45 2.25
N VAL A 94 8.27 -3.42 1.61
CA VAL A 94 7.13 -3.19 0.72
C VAL A 94 5.96 -4.10 1.03
N ILE A 95 4.77 -3.54 0.85
CA ILE A 95 3.47 -4.19 0.96
C ILE A 95 2.83 -4.14 -0.43
N LEU A 96 2.80 -5.27 -1.14
CA LEU A 96 2.21 -5.36 -2.47
C LEU A 96 0.83 -6.02 -2.37
N LEU A 97 -0.17 -5.37 -2.96
CA LEU A 97 -1.57 -5.78 -2.86
C LEU A 97 -2.03 -6.44 -4.16
N GLU A 98 -2.43 -7.71 -4.10
CA GLU A 98 -3.21 -8.34 -5.17
C GLU A 98 -4.69 -8.02 -4.94
N PHE A 99 -5.27 -7.27 -5.86
CA PHE A 99 -6.61 -6.69 -5.74
C PHE A 99 -7.62 -7.28 -6.75
N LYS A 100 -7.24 -8.36 -7.47
CA LYS A 100 -8.14 -9.01 -8.44
C LYS A 100 -9.45 -9.48 -7.81
N GLY A 101 -9.44 -9.88 -6.53
CA GLY A 101 -10.65 -10.24 -5.79
C GLY A 101 -11.59 -9.08 -5.51
N VAL A 102 -11.13 -7.83 -5.63
CA VAL A 102 -11.93 -6.60 -5.47
C VAL A 102 -12.64 -6.20 -6.75
N MET A 103 -12.08 -6.56 -7.92
CA MET A 103 -12.61 -6.16 -9.24
C MET A 103 -14.09 -6.47 -9.46
N PRO A 104 -14.66 -7.61 -9.01
CA PRO A 104 -16.09 -7.87 -9.15
C PRO A 104 -17.00 -6.83 -8.48
N TYR A 105 -16.49 -6.09 -7.49
CA TYR A 105 -17.23 -5.09 -6.72
C TYR A 105 -16.89 -3.64 -7.12
N VAL A 106 -16.10 -3.42 -8.19
CA VAL A 106 -15.62 -2.09 -8.56
C VAL A 106 -16.75 -1.10 -8.85
N ASN A 107 -17.88 -1.56 -9.41
CA ASN A 107 -19.05 -0.71 -9.66
C ASN A 107 -19.73 -0.26 -8.37
N ASP A 108 -19.73 -1.10 -7.33
CA ASP A 108 -20.25 -0.72 -6.01
C ASP A 108 -19.34 0.33 -5.35
N ILE A 109 -18.02 0.17 -5.49
CA ILE A 109 -17.03 1.13 -4.99
C ILE A 109 -17.18 2.47 -5.72
N LYS A 110 -17.35 2.46 -7.04
CA LYS A 110 -17.60 3.67 -7.84
C LYS A 110 -18.88 4.39 -7.39
N ARG A 111 -19.96 3.64 -7.14
CA ARG A 111 -21.19 4.21 -6.59
C ARG A 111 -20.94 4.85 -5.22
N GLU A 112 -20.20 4.19 -4.33
CA GLU A 112 -19.85 4.77 -3.03
C GLU A 112 -19.02 6.06 -3.16
N LEU A 113 -18.06 6.11 -4.08
CA LEU A 113 -17.27 7.31 -4.36
C LEU A 113 -18.14 8.47 -4.89
N TRP A 114 -19.14 8.18 -5.72
CA TRP A 114 -20.12 9.17 -6.15
C TRP A 114 -20.98 9.65 -4.98
N ASP A 115 -21.55 8.73 -4.20
CA ASP A 115 -22.46 9.06 -3.09
C ASP A 115 -21.78 9.88 -1.99
N LEU A 116 -20.52 9.57 -1.68
CA LEU A 116 -19.76 10.24 -0.62
C LEU A 116 -19.04 11.52 -1.09
N HIS A 117 -18.56 11.55 -2.33
CA HIS A 117 -17.60 12.56 -2.80
C HIS A 117 -17.93 13.16 -4.17
N GLY A 118 -18.99 12.71 -4.84
CA GLY A 118 -19.38 13.22 -6.17
C GLY A 118 -18.39 12.87 -7.28
N VAL A 119 -17.59 11.81 -7.12
CA VAL A 119 -16.66 11.35 -8.15
C VAL A 119 -17.44 10.62 -9.25
N ASP A 120 -17.65 11.28 -10.38
CA ASP A 120 -18.33 10.68 -11.54
C ASP A 120 -17.40 9.71 -12.29
N SER A 121 -17.89 8.51 -12.55
CA SER A 121 -17.20 7.47 -13.32
C SER A 121 -18.03 6.92 -14.48
N LEU A 122 -19.14 7.56 -14.85
CA LEU A 122 -19.95 7.15 -15.99
C LEU A 122 -19.15 7.28 -17.28
N GLY A 123 -19.11 6.21 -18.08
CA GLY A 123 -18.34 6.16 -19.32
C GLY A 123 -16.82 6.10 -19.13
N SER A 124 -16.33 5.85 -17.90
CA SER A 124 -14.89 5.66 -17.65
C SER A 124 -14.35 4.48 -18.46
N ALA A 125 -13.14 4.62 -19.00
CA ALA A 125 -12.44 3.51 -19.63
C ALA A 125 -12.00 2.45 -18.60
N PHE A 126 -11.69 1.24 -19.07
CA PHE A 126 -11.34 0.10 -18.20
C PHE A 126 -10.07 0.35 -17.37
N ASP A 127 -9.17 1.19 -17.85
CA ASP A 127 -7.97 1.62 -17.13
C ASP A 127 -8.26 2.52 -15.91
N PHE A 128 -9.52 2.93 -15.72
CA PHE A 128 -10.00 3.57 -14.49
C PHE A 128 -10.36 2.56 -13.39
N ASP A 129 -10.71 1.32 -13.75
CA ASP A 129 -11.25 0.33 -12.80
C ASP A 129 -10.15 -0.21 -11.88
N GLU A 130 -8.98 -0.55 -12.43
CA GLU A 130 -7.89 -1.11 -11.64
C GLU A 130 -7.37 -0.13 -10.58
N PRO A 131 -7.11 1.16 -10.89
CA PRO A 131 -6.71 2.14 -9.88
C PRO A 131 -7.77 2.35 -8.80
N VAL A 132 -9.06 2.31 -9.13
CA VAL A 132 -10.16 2.43 -8.15
C VAL A 132 -10.18 1.22 -7.22
N ALA A 133 -10.16 0.01 -7.79
CA ALA A 133 -10.17 -1.22 -7.00
C ALA A 133 -8.93 -1.33 -6.10
N TRP A 134 -7.74 -1.00 -6.64
CA TRP A 134 -6.51 -0.99 -5.86
C TRP A 134 -6.50 0.09 -4.78
N GLY A 135 -6.95 1.31 -5.09
CA GLY A 135 -7.05 2.40 -4.11
C GLY A 135 -7.97 2.04 -2.94
N TYR A 136 -9.11 1.40 -3.24
CA TYR A 136 -10.01 0.85 -2.22
C TYR A 136 -9.32 -0.25 -1.38
N ALA A 137 -8.60 -1.17 -2.02
CA ALA A 137 -7.84 -2.21 -1.33
C ALA A 137 -6.76 -1.63 -0.39
N VAL A 138 -6.03 -0.60 -0.83
CA VAL A 138 -5.07 0.12 0.01
C VAL A 138 -5.78 0.71 1.23
N GLY A 139 -6.91 1.39 1.04
CA GLY A 139 -7.68 1.97 2.14
C GLY A 139 -8.11 0.92 3.17
N LYS A 140 -8.56 -0.26 2.71
CA LYS A 140 -8.93 -1.39 3.58
C LYS A 140 -7.75 -1.92 4.38
N VAL A 141 -6.61 -2.15 3.73
CA VAL A 141 -5.39 -2.65 4.38
C VAL A 141 -4.90 -1.65 5.43
N LEU A 142 -4.78 -0.37 5.09
CA LEU A 142 -4.32 0.67 6.02
C LEU A 142 -5.29 0.85 7.20
N LYS A 143 -6.60 0.77 6.96
CA LYS A 143 -7.61 0.80 8.04
C LYS A 143 -7.46 -0.39 8.98
N GLN A 144 -7.24 -1.60 8.44
CA GLN A 144 -7.04 -2.79 9.27
C GLN A 144 -5.73 -2.71 10.06
N ILE A 145 -4.64 -2.24 9.45
CA ILE A 145 -3.37 -1.99 10.14
C ILE A 145 -3.59 -1.01 11.30
N ALA A 146 -4.24 0.12 11.05
CA ALA A 146 -4.49 1.14 12.07
C ALA A 146 -5.36 0.61 13.22
N SER A 147 -6.30 -0.30 12.93
CA SER A 147 -7.19 -0.90 13.92
C SER A 147 -6.53 -2.03 14.73
N SER A 148 -5.54 -2.72 14.17
CA SER A 148 -4.82 -3.81 14.83
C SER A 148 -3.54 -3.37 15.54
N MET A 149 -3.06 -2.17 15.27
CA MET A 149 -1.90 -1.64 15.98
C MET A 149 -2.31 -1.36 17.44
N PRO A 150 -1.54 -1.84 18.43
CA PRO A 150 -1.78 -1.49 19.81
C PRO A 150 -1.66 0.03 19.97
N GLU A 151 -2.63 0.65 20.66
CA GLU A 151 -2.44 2.01 21.15
C GLU A 151 -1.11 2.05 21.91
N LYS A 152 -0.32 3.12 21.70
CA LYS A 152 0.93 3.29 22.43
C LYS A 152 0.67 3.12 23.92
N ILE A 153 1.14 2.02 24.50
CA ILE A 153 1.38 1.92 25.94
C ILE A 153 2.25 3.12 26.26
N GLY A 154 1.76 3.99 27.15
CA GLY A 154 2.33 5.29 27.44
C GLY A 154 3.86 5.22 27.54
N ARG A 155 4.53 6.10 26.79
CA ARG A 155 5.96 6.32 26.97
C ARG A 155 6.16 6.84 28.40
N ALA A 156 6.84 6.04 29.22
CA ALA A 156 7.44 6.52 30.47
C ALA A 156 8.48 7.61 30.18
#